data_AF-A0A0G4LK93-F1
#
_entry.id   AF-A0A0G4LK93-F1
#
_cell.length_a   1.000
_cell.length_b   1.000
_cell.length_c   1.000
_cell.angle_alpha   90.00
_cell.angle_beta   90.00
_cell.angle_gamma   90.00
#
_symmetry.space_group_name_H-M   'P 1'
#
loop_
_entity.id
_entity.type
_entity.pdbx_description
1 polymer ?
#
loop_
_entity_poly.entity_id
_entity_poly.type
_entity_poly.pdbx_seq_one_letter_code
_entity_poly.pdbx_strand_id
1 'polypeptide(L)'
;MPGLIASLPRDDVTGLLKWVGDWHAYLRQADGKPHDWTWEISNLGALKAVGDNGWGITRAVFAQSALMSGPAMTLNLAGVVGGEISGTMTWQEKTVDAKLVEGVVSDLAEWSRRLAEEGTLGL
;
A
#
# COMPACT_ATOMS: atom_id res chain seq x y z
N MET A 1 -8.80 10.19 -21.79
CA MET A 1 -9.63 9.20 -21.08
C MET A 1 -10.62 9.93 -20.17
N PRO A 2 -11.86 10.21 -20.62
CA PRO A 2 -12.81 11.05 -19.88
C PRO A 2 -13.48 10.37 -18.66
N GLY A 3 -13.38 9.04 -18.52
CA GLY A 3 -14.09 8.29 -17.47
C GLY A 3 -13.45 8.32 -16.08
N LEU A 4 -12.13 8.54 -15.98
CA LEU A 4 -11.39 8.42 -14.72
C LEU A 4 -11.72 9.54 -13.73
N ILE A 5 -12.04 10.74 -14.21
CA ILE A 5 -12.36 11.90 -13.36
C ILE A 5 -13.76 11.79 -12.75
N ALA A 6 -14.72 11.21 -13.47
CA ALA A 6 -16.09 11.04 -12.98
C ALA A 6 -16.22 9.99 -11.86
N SER A 7 -15.24 9.09 -11.73
CA SER A 7 -15.18 8.08 -10.68
C SER A 7 -14.44 8.53 -9.42
N LEU A 8 -13.81 9.72 -9.42
CA LEU A 8 -13.13 10.23 -8.24
C LEU A 8 -14.14 10.76 -7.21
N PRO A 9 -13.84 10.66 -5.91
CA PRO A 9 -14.62 11.33 -4.87
C PRO A 9 -14.79 12.82 -5.18
N ARG A 10 -15.93 13.41 -4.77
CA ARG A 10 -16.24 14.82 -5.03
C ARG A 10 -15.13 15.77 -4.52
N ASP A 11 -14.50 15.41 -3.40
CA ASP A 11 -13.46 16.20 -2.73
C ASP A 11 -12.08 15.57 -2.90
N ASP A 12 -11.75 15.15 -4.12
CA ASP A 12 -10.44 14.55 -4.41
C ASP A 12 -9.33 15.61 -4.46
N VAL A 13 -8.34 15.45 -3.59
CA VAL A 13 -7.19 16.38 -3.45
C VAL A 13 -6.33 16.46 -4.72
N THR A 14 -6.42 15.49 -5.63
CA THR A 14 -5.70 15.49 -6.91
C THR A 14 -6.07 16.70 -7.76
N GLY A 15 -7.32 17.18 -7.67
CA GLY A 15 -7.76 18.40 -8.34
C GLY A 15 -7.07 19.67 -7.84
N LEU A 16 -6.47 19.62 -6.64
CA LEU A 16 -5.71 20.73 -6.05
C LEU A 16 -4.24 20.76 -6.49
N LEU A 17 -3.69 19.65 -7.01
CA LEU A 17 -2.27 19.54 -7.36
C LEU A 17 -1.85 20.58 -8.42
N LYS A 18 -2.78 21.02 -9.28
CA LYS A 18 -2.54 22.09 -10.26
C LYS A 18 -2.20 23.45 -9.65
N TRP A 19 -2.49 23.64 -8.36
CA TRP A 19 -2.19 24.87 -7.62
C TRP A 19 -0.81 24.84 -6.94
N VAL A 20 -0.09 23.71 -7.01
CA VAL A 20 1.29 23.63 -6.53
C VAL A 20 2.20 24.30 -7.56
N GLY A 21 2.60 25.55 -7.28
CA GLY A 21 3.46 26.33 -8.16
C GLY A 21 4.92 25.86 -8.20
N ASP A 22 5.41 25.31 -7.08
CA ASP A 22 6.76 24.74 -6.95
C ASP A 22 6.72 23.45 -6.13
N TRP A 23 6.90 22.32 -6.81
CA TRP A 23 6.90 20.98 -6.21
C TRP A 23 8.08 20.73 -5.29
N HIS A 24 9.25 21.28 -5.58
CA HIS A 24 10.43 21.10 -4.72
C HIS A 24 10.24 21.82 -3.41
N ALA A 25 9.77 23.08 -3.46
CA ALA A 25 9.45 23.85 -2.27
C ALA A 25 8.33 23.19 -1.47
N TYR A 26 7.30 22.66 -2.14
CA TYR A 26 6.20 21.95 -1.49
C TYR A 26 6.66 20.69 -0.74
N LEU A 27 7.40 19.78 -1.41
CA LEU A 27 7.86 18.53 -0.80
C LEU A 27 8.84 18.75 0.34
N ARG A 28 9.73 19.75 0.23
CA ARG A 28 10.64 20.14 1.33
C ARG A 28 9.93 20.60 2.59
N GLN A 29 8.65 20.95 2.52
CA GLN A 29 7.90 21.29 3.74
C GLN A 29 7.73 20.11 4.68
N ALA A 30 7.90 18.87 4.22
CA ALA A 30 7.86 17.68 5.06
C ALA A 30 9.18 17.45 5.83
N ASP A 31 10.28 18.11 5.43
CA ASP A 31 11.59 17.88 6.03
C ASP A 31 11.57 18.20 7.54
N GLY A 32 11.95 17.21 8.35
CA GLY A 32 12.01 17.34 9.80
C GLY A 32 10.65 17.38 10.50
N LYS A 33 9.53 17.15 9.80
CA LYS A 33 8.21 17.06 10.38
C LYS A 33 7.78 15.60 10.61
N PRO A 34 6.88 15.35 11.58
CA PRO A 34 6.23 14.05 11.69
C PRO A 34 5.49 13.67 10.40
N HIS A 35 5.36 12.37 10.16
CA HIS A 35 4.49 11.83 9.12
C HIS A 35 3.04 12.30 9.30
N ASP A 36 2.37 12.57 8.19
CA ASP A 36 1.01 13.12 8.18
C ASP A 36 -0.03 12.07 8.62
N TRP A 37 0.23 10.78 8.40
CA TRP A 37 -0.60 9.67 8.84
C TRP A 37 0.20 8.39 9.14
N THR A 38 -0.39 7.47 9.90
CA THR A 38 0.29 6.27 10.40
C THR A 38 0.68 5.29 9.30
N TRP A 39 -0.24 5.01 8.38
CA TRP A 39 -0.03 3.99 7.36
C TRP A 39 -0.84 4.23 6.09
N GLU A 40 -0.30 3.74 4.98
CA GLU A 40 -0.96 3.67 3.67
C GLU A 40 -1.11 2.21 3.27
N ILE A 41 -2.21 1.90 2.57
CA ILE A 41 -2.40 0.60 1.93
C ILE A 41 -2.48 0.84 0.42
N SER A 42 -1.59 0.19 -0.32
CA SER A 42 -1.56 0.20 -1.77
C SER A 42 -1.75 -1.22 -2.28
N ASN A 43 -2.67 -1.41 -3.23
CA ASN A 43 -3.13 -2.72 -3.64
C ASN A 43 -3.25 -2.83 -5.15
N LEU A 44 -2.56 -3.80 -5.74
CA LEU A 44 -2.62 -4.10 -7.18
C LEU A 44 -3.79 -5.02 -7.57
N GLY A 45 -4.54 -5.52 -6.59
CA GLY A 45 -5.62 -6.48 -6.78
C GLY A 45 -5.11 -7.88 -7.13
N ALA A 46 -5.99 -8.67 -7.74
CA ALA A 46 -5.68 -10.05 -8.17
C ALA A 46 -5.32 -10.09 -9.65
N LEU A 47 -4.07 -10.45 -9.94
CA LEU A 47 -3.56 -10.64 -11.29
C LEU A 47 -4.10 -11.95 -11.87
N LYS A 48 -4.52 -11.91 -13.14
CA LYS A 48 -4.87 -13.12 -13.88
C LYS A 48 -3.60 -13.91 -14.19
N ALA A 49 -3.58 -15.17 -13.76
CA ALA A 49 -2.38 -16.00 -13.68
C ALA A 49 -2.01 -16.73 -14.98
N VAL A 50 -2.84 -16.70 -16.03
CA VAL A 50 -2.70 -17.57 -17.20
C VAL A 50 -2.12 -16.80 -18.38
N GLY A 51 -0.92 -17.17 -18.82
CA GLY A 51 -0.37 -16.78 -20.12
C GLY A 51 -0.74 -17.81 -21.19
N ASP A 52 -0.95 -17.37 -22.43
CA ASP A 52 -1.44 -18.19 -23.54
C ASP A 52 -0.51 -19.36 -23.95
N ASN A 53 0.70 -19.41 -23.39
CA ASN A 53 1.77 -20.36 -23.76
C ASN A 53 2.11 -21.36 -22.63
N GLY A 54 1.20 -21.58 -21.68
CA GLY A 54 1.38 -22.56 -20.59
C GLY A 54 2.29 -22.11 -19.44
N TRP A 55 2.81 -20.88 -19.47
CA TRP A 55 3.42 -20.24 -18.32
C TRP A 55 2.35 -19.49 -17.52
N GLY A 56 2.52 -19.44 -16.20
CA GLY A 56 1.61 -18.71 -15.33
C GLY A 56 2.32 -18.08 -14.14
N ILE A 57 1.72 -17.02 -13.62
CA ILE A 57 2.20 -16.35 -12.40
C ILE A 57 1.67 -17.16 -11.21
N THR A 58 2.55 -17.63 -10.34
CA THR A 58 2.16 -18.33 -9.10
C THR A 58 2.15 -17.41 -7.89
N ARG A 59 2.96 -16.35 -7.94
CA ARG A 59 3.08 -15.34 -6.88
C ARG A 59 3.47 -14.00 -7.48
N ALA A 60 2.87 -12.93 -6.97
CA ALA A 60 3.23 -11.55 -7.29
C ALA A 60 3.60 -10.83 -6.01
N VAL A 61 4.72 -10.10 -6.01
CA VAL A 61 5.20 -9.28 -4.88
C VAL A 61 5.32 -7.85 -5.36
N PHE A 62 4.75 -6.93 -4.59
CA PHE A 62 4.77 -5.50 -4.84
C PHE A 62 5.31 -4.79 -3.62
N ALA A 63 6.20 -3.81 -3.83
CA ALA A 63 6.75 -2.97 -2.78
C ALA A 63 6.98 -1.56 -3.33
N GLN A 64 6.69 -0.56 -2.51
CA GLN A 64 7.04 0.83 -2.74
C GLN A 64 8.25 1.19 -1.86
N SER A 65 9.02 2.21 -2.26
CA SER A 65 10.04 2.73 -1.36
C SER A 65 9.38 3.37 -0.14
N ALA A 66 10.06 3.35 1.00
CA ALA A 66 9.62 4.11 2.16
C ALA A 66 9.47 5.59 1.80
N LEU A 67 8.29 6.15 2.07
CA LEU A 67 7.97 7.52 1.68
C LEU A 67 8.56 8.50 2.70
N MET A 68 9.17 9.58 2.20
CA MET A 68 9.74 10.65 3.05
C MET A 68 8.66 11.50 3.72
N SER A 69 7.53 11.65 3.04
CA SER A 69 6.35 12.44 3.45
C SER A 69 5.09 11.58 3.33
N GLY A 70 4.03 11.92 4.05
CA GLY A 70 2.80 11.12 4.07
C GLY A 70 2.87 9.99 5.09
N PRO A 71 2.70 8.71 4.71
CA PRO A 71 2.59 7.60 5.65
C PRO A 71 3.91 7.26 6.35
N ALA A 72 3.84 6.89 7.63
CA ALA A 72 4.99 6.33 8.34
C ALA A 72 5.32 4.88 7.92
N MET A 73 4.31 4.12 7.51
CA MET A 73 4.43 2.73 7.03
C MET A 73 3.55 2.51 5.79
N THR A 74 4.01 1.71 4.83
CA THR A 74 3.21 1.38 3.64
C THR A 74 3.06 -0.12 3.49
N LEU A 75 1.80 -0.59 3.56
CA LEU A 75 1.42 -1.96 3.25
C LEU A 75 1.11 -2.07 1.76
N ASN A 76 1.86 -2.91 1.06
CA ASN A 76 1.72 -3.13 -0.38
C ASN A 76 1.20 -4.54 -0.63
N LEU A 77 0.06 -4.68 -1.30
CA LEU A 77 -0.61 -5.95 -1.55
C LEU A 77 -0.64 -6.30 -3.03
N ALA A 78 -0.42 -7.57 -3.34
CA ALA A 78 -0.62 -8.14 -4.66
C ALA A 78 -1.13 -9.58 -4.54
N GLY A 79 -2.14 -9.92 -5.32
CA GLY A 79 -2.70 -11.26 -5.39
C GLY A 79 -2.59 -11.87 -6.77
N VAL A 80 -2.74 -13.20 -6.82
CA VAL A 80 -2.88 -13.97 -8.06
C VAL A 80 -4.21 -14.73 -7.98
N VAL A 81 -5.03 -14.67 -9.02
CA VAL A 81 -6.30 -15.42 -9.06
C VAL A 81 -6.04 -16.91 -8.92
N GLY A 82 -6.65 -17.55 -7.92
CA GLY A 82 -6.45 -18.97 -7.60
C GLY A 82 -5.11 -19.29 -6.92
N GLY A 83 -4.31 -18.27 -6.60
CA GLY A 83 -3.03 -18.39 -5.89
C GLY A 83 -3.01 -17.60 -4.59
N GLU A 84 -1.82 -17.20 -4.17
CA GLU A 84 -1.61 -16.49 -2.90
C GLU A 84 -1.85 -14.98 -3.01
N ILE A 85 -2.21 -14.37 -1.88
CA ILE A 85 -2.06 -12.94 -1.64
C ILE A 85 -0.71 -12.74 -0.93
N SER A 86 0.13 -11.87 -1.47
CA SER A 86 1.37 -11.47 -0.83
C SER A 86 1.29 -10.01 -0.37
N GLY A 87 1.98 -9.73 0.74
CA GLY A 87 2.11 -8.39 1.30
C GLY A 87 3.57 -8.05 1.56
N THR A 88 3.93 -6.79 1.35
CA THR A 88 5.18 -6.20 1.87
C THR A 88 4.86 -4.99 2.71
N MET A 89 5.65 -4.77 3.77
CA MET A 89 5.57 -3.57 4.59
C MET A 89 6.88 -2.80 4.45
N THR A 90 6.79 -1.52 4.11
CA THR A 90 7.97 -0.65 3.93
C THR A 90 7.87 0.58 4.82
N TRP A 91 8.98 0.94 5.46
CA TRP A 91 9.07 2.07 6.37
C TRP A 91 10.48 2.67 6.33
N GLN A 92 10.62 3.91 6.79
CA GLN A 92 11.94 4.52 6.94
C GLN A 92 12.64 3.96 8.17
N GLU A 93 13.80 3.33 7.95
CA GLU A 93 14.66 2.87 9.03
C GLU A 93 15.01 4.03 9.96
N LYS A 94 14.96 3.81 11.28
CA LYS A 94 15.18 4.80 12.37
C LYS A 94 14.06 5.81 12.59
N THR A 95 13.10 5.94 11.67
CA THR A 95 11.89 6.75 11.89
C THR A 95 10.81 5.94 12.61
N VAL A 96 10.63 4.68 12.20
CA VAL A 96 9.71 3.73 12.85
C VAL A 96 10.51 2.56 13.42
N ASP A 97 10.19 2.16 14.65
CA ASP A 97 10.83 1.02 15.32
C ASP A 97 10.51 -0.27 14.54
N ALA A 98 11.55 -1.01 14.14
CA ALA A 98 11.40 -2.27 13.42
C ALA A 98 10.53 -3.28 14.17
N LYS A 99 10.62 -3.36 15.50
CA LYS A 99 9.80 -4.29 16.31
C LYS A 99 8.32 -3.95 16.25
N LEU A 100 7.99 -2.66 16.17
CA LEU A 100 6.61 -2.23 15.97
C LEU A 100 6.11 -2.71 14.61
N VAL A 101 6.90 -2.51 13.55
CA VAL A 101 6.52 -2.92 12.19
C VAL A 101 6.40 -4.44 12.09
N GLU A 102 7.34 -5.18 12.66
CA GLU A 102 7.31 -6.65 12.70
C GLU A 102 6.09 -7.17 13.46
N GLY A 103 5.73 -6.56 14.58
CA GLY A 103 4.51 -6.88 15.33
C GLY A 103 3.25 -6.66 14.49
N VAL A 104 3.13 -5.50 13.83
CA VAL A 104 2.01 -5.20 12.92
C VAL A 104 1.92 -6.22 11.78
N VAL A 105 3.06 -6.58 11.16
CA VAL A 105 3.09 -7.60 10.09
C VAL A 105 2.65 -8.96 10.62
N SER A 106 3.09 -9.34 11.83
CA SER A 106 2.71 -10.60 12.47
C SER A 106 1.20 -10.67 12.70
N ASP A 107 0.63 -9.63 13.33
CA ASP A 107 -0.79 -9.55 13.66
C ASP A 107 -1.65 -9.58 12.38
N LEU A 108 -1.30 -8.78 11.37
CA LEU A 108 -2.01 -8.77 10.09
C LEU A 108 -1.97 -10.13 9.40
N ALA A 109 -0.82 -10.81 9.41
CA ALA A 109 -0.69 -12.13 8.82
C ALA A 109 -1.53 -13.17 9.56
N GLU A 110 -1.59 -13.10 10.89
CA GLU A 110 -2.43 -13.99 11.70
C GLU A 110 -3.92 -13.75 11.48
N TRP A 111 -4.39 -12.51 11.57
CA TRP A 111 -5.81 -12.20 11.37
C TRP A 111 -6.27 -12.52 9.96
N SER A 112 -5.41 -12.32 8.96
CA SER A 112 -5.73 -12.70 7.57
C SER A 112 -5.90 -14.20 7.41
N ARG A 113 -5.06 -15.02 8.08
CA ARG A 113 -5.21 -16.48 8.09
C ARG A 113 -6.50 -16.91 8.79
N ARG A 114 -6.77 -16.38 9.98
CA ARG A 114 -8.03 -16.66 10.71
C ARG A 114 -9.26 -16.27 9.90
N LEU A 115 -9.23 -15.12 9.23
CA LEU A 115 -10.34 -14.70 8.37
C LEU A 115 -10.57 -15.69 7.23
N ALA A 116 -9.51 -16.21 6.63
CA ALA A 116 -9.60 -17.17 5.53
C ALA A 116 -10.09 -18.56 6.00
N GLU A 117 -9.64 -19.01 7.17
CA GLU A 117 -9.91 -20.35 7.70
C GLU A 117 -11.21 -20.44 8.49
N GLU A 118 -11.52 -19.41 9.29
CA GLU A 118 -12.58 -19.40 10.29
C GLU A 118 -13.69 -18.39 9.97
N GLY A 119 -13.48 -17.48 9.01
CA GLY A 119 -14.43 -16.43 8.67
C GLY A 119 -14.50 -15.28 9.68
N THR A 120 -13.53 -15.17 10.59
CA THR A 120 -13.44 -14.12 11.61
C THR A 120 -12.00 -13.64 11.78
N LEU A 121 -11.81 -12.39 12.21
CA LEU A 121 -10.49 -11.85 12.55
C LEU A 121 -9.99 -12.36 13.92
N GLY A 122 -10.91 -12.82 14.78
CA GLY A 122 -10.58 -13.22 16.15
C GLY A 122 -10.11 -12.07 17.04
N LEU A 123 -10.63 -10.87 16.76
CA LEU A 123 -10.46 -9.61 17.51
C LEU A 123 -11.60 -9.41 18.50
#